data_AF-A0A6I1EMS7-F1
#
_entry.id   AF-A0A6I1EMS7-F1
#
_cell.length_a   1.000
_cell.length_b   1.000
_cell.length_c   1.000
_cell.angle_alpha   90.00
_cell.angle_beta   90.00
_cell.angle_gamma   90.00
#
_symmetry.space_group_name_H-M   'P 1'
#
loop_
_entity.id
_entity.type
_entity.pdbx_description
1 polymer ?
#
loop_
_entity_poly.entity_id
_entity_poly.type
_entity_poly.pdbx_seq_one_letter_code
_entity_poly.pdbx_strand_id
1 'polypeptide(L)'
;MNSAVPYSKPWLSYADQITLLQSRGLIITDHALAIEHLERIGYYRLSGYLYPFRTTVKTQTNKIEVRDQFKLGTSFGDIAALYVFDKSLRLLLMDALERIEVALRAKFAYLLGKYDPLGYLLTKPSFS
;
A
#
# COMPACT_ATOMS: atom_id res chain seq x y z
N MET A 1 6.21 -33.68 -6.61
CA MET A 1 6.44 -32.64 -7.65
C MET A 1 5.60 -31.43 -7.28
N ASN A 2 6.24 -30.36 -6.78
CA ASN A 2 5.57 -29.11 -6.44
C ASN A 2 5.48 -28.24 -7.69
N SER A 3 4.32 -28.22 -8.34
CA SER A 3 4.04 -27.30 -9.44
C SER A 3 3.80 -25.91 -8.86
N ALA A 4 4.83 -25.06 -8.83
CA ALA A 4 4.62 -23.63 -8.68
C ALA A 4 3.77 -23.17 -9.88
N VAL A 5 2.53 -22.75 -9.62
CA VAL A 5 1.66 -22.20 -10.67
C VAL A 5 2.38 -20.97 -11.23
N PRO A 6 2.76 -20.93 -12.53
CA PRO A 6 3.42 -19.76 -13.10
C PRO A 6 2.47 -18.57 -12.96
N TYR A 7 2.99 -17.46 -12.43
CA TYR A 7 2.22 -16.22 -12.28
C TYR A 7 1.85 -15.69 -13.67
N SER A 8 0.69 -16.10 -14.19
CA SER A 8 0.25 -15.81 -15.57
C SER A 8 -0.68 -14.61 -15.66
N LYS A 9 -0.50 -13.58 -14.83
CA LYS A 9 -1.26 -12.35 -15.07
C LYS A 9 -0.79 -11.76 -16.41
N PRO A 10 -1.66 -11.69 -17.43
CA PRO A 10 -1.28 -11.10 -18.70
C PRO A 10 -0.90 -9.64 -18.47
N TRP A 11 0.17 -9.21 -19.14
CA TRP A 11 0.45 -7.79 -19.25
C TRP A 11 -0.73 -7.12 -19.97
N LEU A 12 -1.22 -6.02 -19.42
CA LEU A 12 -2.32 -5.23 -19.98
C LEU A 12 -1.82 -3.82 -20.25
N SER A 13 -2.13 -3.27 -21.41
CA SER A 13 -1.90 -1.84 -21.68
C SER A 13 -2.74 -0.98 -20.74
N TYR A 14 -2.43 0.31 -20.60
CA TYR A 14 -3.25 1.20 -19.77
C TYR A 14 -4.69 1.28 -20.27
N ALA A 15 -4.91 1.28 -21.58
CA ALA A 15 -6.26 1.25 -22.17
C ALA A 15 -7.01 -0.05 -21.82
N ASP A 16 -6.32 -1.21 -21.85
CA ASP A 16 -6.92 -2.48 -21.46
C ASP A 16 -7.22 -2.54 -19.95
N GLN A 17 -6.39 -1.91 -19.12
CA GLN A 17 -6.64 -1.78 -17.68
C GLN A 17 -7.89 -0.94 -17.41
N ILE A 18 -8.06 0.19 -18.11
CA ILE A 18 -9.28 1.01 -18.04
C ILE A 18 -10.51 0.20 -18.44
N THR A 19 -10.41 -0.52 -19.57
CA THR A 19 -11.49 -1.38 -20.06
C THR A 19 -11.84 -2.49 -19.07
N LEU A 20 -10.84 -3.11 -18.43
CA LEU A 20 -11.03 -4.10 -17.38
C LEU A 20 -11.75 -3.51 -16.16
N LEU A 21 -11.39 -2.29 -15.75
CA LEU A 21 -12.05 -1.63 -14.62
C LEU A 21 -13.50 -1.28 -14.94
N GLN A 22 -13.78 -0.78 -16.14
CA GLN A 22 -15.14 -0.47 -16.59
C GLN A 22 -16.00 -1.72 -16.74
N SER A 23 -15.45 -2.81 -17.29
CA SER A 23 -16.19 -4.08 -17.40
C SER A 23 -16.58 -4.69 -16.05
N ARG A 24 -15.89 -4.29 -14.97
CA ARG A 24 -16.23 -4.65 -13.58
C ARG A 24 -17.21 -3.66 -12.91
N GLY A 25 -17.68 -2.65 -13.63
CA GLY A 25 -18.66 -1.67 -13.15
C GLY A 25 -18.05 -0.40 -12.55
N LEU A 26 -16.76 -0.12 -12.79
CA LEU A 26 -16.16 1.14 -12.35
C LEU A 26 -16.55 2.28 -13.29
N ILE A 27 -17.04 3.38 -12.72
CA ILE A 27 -17.36 4.59 -13.48
C ILE A 27 -16.06 5.37 -13.76
N ILE A 28 -15.72 5.51 -15.03
CA ILE A 28 -14.58 6.31 -15.49
C ILE A 28 -15.12 7.33 -16.49
N THR A 29 -15.20 8.59 -16.06
CA THR A 29 -15.74 9.69 -16.89
C THR A 29 -14.67 10.34 -17.76
N ASP A 30 -13.44 10.44 -17.25
CA ASP A 30 -12.28 10.96 -17.97
C ASP A 30 -11.22 9.85 -18.09
N HIS A 31 -11.14 9.26 -19.28
CA HIS A 31 -10.19 8.20 -19.58
C HIS A 31 -8.75 8.70 -19.63
N ALA A 32 -8.51 9.91 -20.13
CA ALA A 32 -7.16 10.46 -20.26
C ALA A 32 -6.56 10.69 -18.87
N LEU A 33 -7.33 11.31 -17.98
CA LEU A 33 -6.94 11.48 -16.58
C LEU A 33 -6.72 10.14 -15.89
N ALA A 34 -7.62 9.17 -16.09
CA ALA A 34 -7.47 7.85 -15.48
C ALA A 34 -6.19 7.12 -15.96
N ILE A 35 -5.84 7.24 -17.25
CA ILE A 35 -4.57 6.71 -17.79
C ILE A 35 -3.37 7.41 -17.15
N GLU A 36 -3.35 8.74 -17.07
CA GLU A 36 -2.26 9.50 -16.42
C GLU A 36 -2.06 9.04 -14.97
N HIS A 37 -3.16 8.80 -14.25
CA HIS A 37 -3.11 8.24 -12.91
C HIS A 37 -2.52 6.82 -12.88
N LEU A 38 -2.89 5.94 -13.82
CA LEU A 38 -2.34 4.59 -13.92
C LEU A 38 -0.86 4.59 -14.32
N GLU A 39 -0.42 5.52 -15.16
CA GLU A 39 0.98 5.72 -15.52
C GLU A 39 1.83 6.13 -14.32
N ARG A 40 1.35 7.12 -13.55
CA ARG A 40 2.09 7.67 -12.41
C ARG A 40 2.08 6.79 -11.17
N ILE A 41 0.93 6.18 -10.86
CA ILE A 41 0.72 5.39 -9.62
C ILE A 41 1.04 3.91 -9.85
N GLY A 42 0.75 3.41 -11.05
CA GLY A 42 0.78 2.00 -11.39
C GLY A 42 -0.50 1.27 -10.99
N TYR A 43 -1.04 0.46 -11.92
CA TYR A 43 -2.24 -0.33 -11.70
C TYR A 43 -2.18 -1.21 -10.46
N TYR A 44 -1.05 -1.90 -10.21
CA TYR A 44 -0.95 -2.79 -9.06
C TYR A 44 -1.05 -2.05 -7.72
N ARG A 45 -0.47 -0.85 -7.62
CA ARG A 45 -0.59 -0.02 -6.42
C ARG A 45 -2.02 0.46 -6.26
N LEU A 46 -2.63 0.97 -7.33
CA LEU A 46 -4.03 1.39 -7.32
C LEU A 46 -4.98 0.21 -7.00
N SER A 47 -4.63 -1.01 -7.43
CA SER A 47 -5.48 -2.19 -7.28
C SER A 47 -5.75 -2.58 -5.84
N GLY A 48 -4.83 -2.27 -4.92
CA GLY A 48 -5.06 -2.47 -3.48
C GLY A 48 -6.19 -1.60 -2.94
N TYR A 49 -6.39 -0.41 -3.52
CA TYR A 49 -7.44 0.53 -3.12
C TYR A 49 -8.79 0.22 -3.78
N LEU A 50 -8.87 -0.74 -4.69
CA LEU A 50 -10.12 -1.20 -5.32
C LEU A 50 -10.95 -2.07 -4.38
N TYR A 51 -10.29 -2.80 -3.46
CA TYR A 51 -10.93 -3.82 -2.64
C TYR A 51 -12.11 -3.30 -1.80
N PRO A 52 -12.02 -2.14 -1.11
CA PRO A 52 -13.13 -1.61 -0.31
C PRO A 52 -14.39 -1.27 -1.14
N PHE A 53 -14.23 -1.04 -2.45
CA PHE A 53 -15.31 -0.68 -3.36
C PHE A 53 -15.92 -1.89 -4.06
N ARG A 54 -15.44 -3.10 -3.79
CA ARG A 54 -16.03 -4.32 -4.34
C ARG A 54 -17.32 -4.70 -3.63
N THR A 55 -18.22 -5.29 -4.39
CA THR A 55 -19.46 -5.86 -3.87
C THR A 55 -19.18 -7.08 -3.00
N THR A 56 -20.04 -7.27 -2.00
CA THR A 56 -20.00 -8.43 -1.12
C THR A 56 -21.32 -9.16 -1.19
N VAL A 57 -21.27 -10.49 -1.16
CA VAL A 57 -22.46 -11.34 -1.13
C VAL A 57 -22.38 -12.30 0.04
N LYS A 58 -23.54 -12.60 0.61
CA LYS A 58 -23.66 -13.56 1.70
C LYS A 58 -23.94 -14.93 1.11
N THR A 59 -23.08 -15.90 1.41
CA THR A 59 -23.24 -17.28 0.93
C THR A 59 -24.31 -18.01 1.75
N GLN A 60 -24.76 -19.16 1.22
CA GLN A 60 -25.67 -20.08 1.93
C GLN A 60 -25.12 -20.55 3.28
N THR A 61 -23.80 -20.54 3.45
CA THR A 61 -23.10 -20.90 4.71
C THR A 61 -22.89 -19.71 5.65
N ASN A 62 -23.61 -18.59 5.44
CA ASN A 62 -23.53 -17.38 6.25
C ASN A 62 -22.15 -16.66 6.19
N LYS A 63 -21.30 -16.99 5.21
CA LYS A 63 -19.99 -16.34 4.99
C LYS A 63 -20.13 -15.15 4.05
N ILE A 64 -19.27 -14.14 4.22
CA ILE A 64 -19.19 -12.99 3.31
C ILE A 64 -18.14 -13.29 2.25
N GLU A 65 -18.51 -13.24 0.98
CA GLU A 65 -17.62 -13.39 -0.17
C GLU A 65 -17.50 -12.06 -0.90
N VAL A 66 -16.27 -11.66 -1.25
CA VAL A 66 -16.00 -10.44 -2.03
C VAL A 66 -15.97 -10.80 -3.52
N ARG A 67 -16.73 -10.06 -4.32
CA ARG A 67 -16.80 -10.23 -5.78
C ARG A 67 -15.84 -9.28 -6.48
N ASP A 68 -15.54 -9.54 -7.75
CA ASP A 68 -14.71 -8.65 -8.56
C ASP A 68 -15.46 -7.40 -9.03
N GLN A 69 -16.79 -7.41 -9.01
CA GLN A 69 -17.63 -6.28 -9.40
C GLN A 69 -17.60 -5.17 -8.35
N PHE A 70 -17.56 -3.92 -8.82
CA PHE A 70 -17.65 -2.73 -7.99
C PHE A 70 -19.07 -2.44 -7.52
N LYS A 71 -19.18 -1.80 -6.35
CA LYS A 71 -20.44 -1.27 -5.83
C LYS A 71 -20.99 -0.23 -6.82
N LEU A 72 -22.31 -0.19 -6.97
CA LEU A 72 -22.99 0.77 -7.83
C LEU A 72 -22.58 2.20 -7.49
N GLY A 73 -22.28 3.01 -8.51
CA GLY A 73 -21.87 4.41 -8.32
C GLY A 73 -20.39 4.61 -7.99
N THR A 74 -19.60 3.55 -7.83
CA THR A 74 -18.15 3.70 -7.58
C THR A 74 -17.48 4.30 -8.81
N SER A 75 -16.75 5.40 -8.62
CA SER A 75 -15.97 6.06 -9.65
C SER A 75 -14.47 5.86 -9.47
N PHE A 76 -13.71 6.06 -10.55
CA PHE A 76 -12.25 6.13 -10.48
C PHE A 76 -11.77 7.24 -9.52
N GLY A 77 -12.51 8.34 -9.45
CA GLY A 77 -12.24 9.46 -8.55
C GLY A 77 -12.26 9.02 -7.08
N ASP A 78 -13.18 8.15 -6.68
CA ASP A 78 -13.26 7.64 -5.30
C ASP A 78 -12.02 6.84 -4.90
N ILE A 79 -11.53 6.00 -5.83
CA ILE A 79 -10.32 5.20 -5.64
C ILE A 79 -9.09 6.11 -5.57
N ALA A 80 -8.99 7.08 -6.48
CA ALA A 80 -7.90 8.04 -6.51
C ALA A 80 -7.88 8.89 -5.23
N ALA A 81 -9.03 9.33 -4.74
CA ALA A 81 -9.17 10.07 -3.49
C ALA A 81 -8.72 9.24 -2.28
N LEU A 82 -9.12 7.95 -2.20
CA LEU A 82 -8.66 7.06 -1.14
C LEU A 82 -7.14 6.88 -1.16
N TYR A 83 -6.54 6.73 -2.35
CA TYR A 83 -5.09 6.66 -2.50
C TYR A 83 -4.39 7.94 -2.02
N VAL A 84 -4.89 9.11 -2.43
CA VAL A 84 -4.31 10.42 -2.05
C VAL A 84 -4.42 10.65 -0.56
N PHE A 85 -5.56 10.30 0.05
CA PHE A 85 -5.77 10.37 1.48
C PHE A 85 -4.76 9.51 2.24
N ASP A 86 -4.64 8.23 1.90
CA ASP A 86 -3.70 7.30 2.52
C ASP A 86 -2.24 7.74 2.34
N LYS A 87 -1.89 8.27 1.17
CA LYS A 87 -0.57 8.88 0.93
C LYS A 87 -0.30 10.04 1.87
N SER A 88 -1.26 10.93 2.04
CA SER A 88 -1.14 12.10 2.91
C SER A 88 -1.01 11.69 4.38
N LEU A 89 -1.83 10.73 4.81
CA LEU A 89 -1.76 10.16 6.15
C LEU A 89 -0.39 9.51 6.42
N ARG A 90 0.13 8.72 5.47
CA ARG A 90 1.45 8.10 5.59
C ARG A 90 2.54 9.14 5.80
N LEU A 91 2.52 10.24 5.04
CA LEU A 91 3.52 11.31 5.18
C LEU A 91 3.45 11.95 6.58
N LEU A 92 2.25 12.22 7.07
CA LEU A 92 2.05 12.77 8.42
C LEU A 92 2.56 11.83 9.51
N LEU A 93 2.30 10.54 9.38
CA LEU A 93 2.76 9.52 10.31
C LEU A 93 4.29 9.38 10.28
N MET A 94 4.92 9.46 9.10
CA MET A 94 6.38 9.41 8.99
C MET A 94 7.04 10.60 9.70
N ASP A 95 6.53 11.82 9.50
CA ASP A 95 7.04 13.01 10.22
C ASP A 95 6.92 12.86 11.74
N ALA A 96 5.78 12.35 12.23
CA ALA A 96 5.59 12.11 13.66
C ALA A 96 6.55 11.04 14.21
N LEU A 97 6.74 9.93 13.47
CA LEU A 97 7.62 8.84 13.87
C LEU A 97 9.10 9.27 13.88
N GLU A 98 9.52 10.08 12.92
CA GLU A 98 10.88 10.62 12.85
C GLU A 98 11.22 11.41 14.13
N ARG A 99 10.32 12.27 14.58
CA ARG A 99 10.51 13.05 15.83
C ARG A 99 10.63 12.16 17.06
N ILE A 100 9.82 11.11 17.14
CA ILE A 100 9.88 10.12 18.23
C ILE A 100 11.21 9.37 18.19
N GLU A 101 11.63 8.93 17.00
CA GLU A 101 12.88 8.19 16.83
C GLU A 101 14.09 9.01 17.28
N VAL A 102 14.18 10.28 16.87
CA VAL A 102 15.26 11.18 17.27
C VAL A 102 15.29 11.38 18.78
N ALA A 103 14.13 11.60 19.41
CA ALA A 103 14.04 11.78 20.85
C ALA A 103 14.46 10.52 21.63
N LEU A 104 14.05 9.33 21.15
CA LEU A 104 14.45 8.05 21.75
C LEU A 104 15.95 7.81 21.58
N ARG A 105 16.50 8.04 20.38
CA ARG A 105 17.94 7.89 20.10
C ARG A 105 18.78 8.78 21.02
N ALA A 106 18.38 10.04 21.19
CA ALA A 106 19.06 10.96 22.10
C ALA A 106 19.01 10.49 23.57
N LYS A 107 17.84 10.03 24.03
CA LYS A 107 17.69 9.47 25.38
C LYS A 107 18.55 8.24 25.59
N PHE A 108 18.59 7.31 24.64
CA PHE A 108 19.45 6.13 24.71
C PHE A 108 20.92 6.52 24.75
N ALA A 109 21.38 7.43 23.88
CA ALA A 109 22.77 7.89 23.88
C ALA A 109 23.17 8.52 25.23
N TYR A 110 22.31 9.35 25.81
CA TYR A 110 22.55 9.97 27.11
C TYR A 110 22.62 8.93 28.26
N LEU A 111 21.67 7.98 28.29
CA LEU A 111 21.65 6.94 29.32
C LEU A 111 22.86 6.03 29.20
N LEU A 112 23.19 5.53 28.00
CA LEU A 112 24.37 4.68 27.79
C LEU A 112 25.68 5.40 28.13
N GLY A 113 25.81 6.68 27.75
CA GLY A 113 26.98 7.50 28.10
C GLY A 113 27.18 7.71 29.61
N LYS A 114 26.12 7.54 30.42
CA LYS A 114 26.21 7.56 31.89
C LYS A 114 26.73 6.24 32.48
N TYR A 115 26.51 5.11 31.82
CA TYR A 115 26.96 3.80 32.29
C TYR A 115 28.40 3.48 31.88
N ASP A 116 28.85 3.99 30.73
CA ASP A 116 30.25 3.89 30.31
C ASP A 116 30.62 5.10 29.42
N PRO A 117 31.50 6.02 29.87
CA PRO A 117 32.03 7.10 29.05
C PRO A 117 32.78 6.62 27.80
N LEU A 118 33.14 5.33 27.74
CA LEU A 118 33.95 4.68 26.72
C LEU A 118 33.28 3.44 26.09
N GLY A 119 31.94 3.35 26.08
CA GLY A 119 31.23 2.21 25.48
C GLY A 119 31.54 1.94 23.98
N TYR A 120 32.16 2.90 23.27
CA TYR A 120 32.65 2.73 21.90
C TYR A 120 34.02 1.99 21.81
N LEU A 121 34.74 1.80 22.92
CA LEU A 121 36.04 1.08 22.94
C LEU A 121 35.89 -0.45 23.08
N LEU A 122 34.71 -0.97 23.40
CA LEU A 122 34.49 -2.41 23.60
C LEU A 122 34.34 -3.21 22.29
N THR A 123 34.46 -2.58 21.11
CA THR A 123 34.49 -3.27 19.81
C THR A 123 35.89 -3.69 19.37
N LYS A 124 36.66 -4.33 20.24
CA LYS A 124 37.75 -5.23 19.81
C LYS A 124 37.64 -6.55 20.57
N PRO A 125 37.26 -7.66 19.92
CA PRO A 125 37.34 -8.96 20.55
C PRO A 125 38.82 -9.36 20.61
N SER A 126 39.43 -9.27 21.79
CA SER A 126 40.65 -10.01 22.09
C SER A 126 40.26 -11.46 22.38
N PHE A 127 40.30 -12.30 21.35
CA PHE A 127 40.41 -13.74 21.56
C PHE A 127 41.84 -14.05 21.99
N SER A 128 41.99 -14.61 23.19
CA SER A 128 43.15 -15.40 23.62
C SER A 128 42.65 -16.77 24.02
#